data_AF-A0A6J4RMP2-F1
#
_entry.id   AF-A0A6J4RMP2-F1
#
_cell.length_a   1.000
_cell.length_b   1.000
_cell.length_c   1.000
_cell.angle_alpha   90.00
_cell.angle_beta   90.00
_cell.angle_gamma   90.00
#
_symmetry.space_group_name_H-M   'P 1'
#
loop_
_entity.id
_entity.type
_entity.pdbx_description
1 polymer ?
#
loop_
_entity_poly.entity_id
_entity_poly.type
_entity_poly.pdbx_seq_one_letter_code
_entity_poly.pdbx_strand_id
1 'polypeptide(L)'
;MAAAYRELAKLHHPDRTADDGARMREVNAAYDAIGRSRRDKGPVSVANQPRRAGPAAGTGPRATPGWWLAPTLRRQLGRELLDALQPREDVLLVADASTWDSPSVRLVATDRRLLWLRDDAPVARVRFLPYRNVDEVEARYSRRGRRGELRVKPLDGRRLSFAAMTPQTVETMLRLLRPRLPGGQPPKPQTNGGGA
;
A
#
# COMPACT_ATOMS: atom_id res chain seq x y z
N MET A 1 -29.50 24.14 -21.86
CA MET A 1 -29.00 22.75 -21.77
C MET A 1 -28.83 22.35 -20.30
N ALA A 2 -29.90 21.93 -19.61
CA ALA A 2 -29.83 21.52 -18.20
C ALA A 2 -31.03 20.65 -17.75
N ALA A 3 -31.44 19.66 -18.54
CA ALA A 3 -32.64 18.86 -18.22
C ALA A 3 -32.53 17.34 -18.46
N ALA A 4 -31.34 16.78 -18.70
CA ALA A 4 -31.17 15.35 -19.04
C ALA A 4 -30.56 14.47 -17.92
N TYR A 5 -30.22 15.04 -16.75
CA TYR A 5 -29.51 14.30 -15.69
C TYR A 5 -30.35 13.95 -14.45
N ARG A 6 -31.67 14.21 -14.44
CA ARG A 6 -32.52 14.01 -13.25
C ARG A 6 -33.29 12.68 -13.18
N GLU A 7 -33.28 11.86 -14.22
CA GLU A 7 -34.14 10.67 -14.28
C GLU A 7 -33.45 9.32 -13.98
N LEU A 8 -32.15 9.32 -13.64
CA LEU A 8 -31.40 8.08 -13.33
C LEU A 8 -31.24 7.81 -11.82
N ALA A 9 -32.05 8.46 -10.97
CA ALA A 9 -31.93 8.38 -9.51
C ALA A 9 -33.09 7.62 -8.83
N LYS A 10 -33.96 6.92 -9.57
CA LYS A 10 -35.20 6.35 -8.99
C LYS A 10 -35.31 4.84 -8.93
N LEU A 11 -34.35 4.05 -9.39
CA LEU A 11 -34.68 2.64 -9.66
C LEU A 11 -34.36 1.59 -8.60
N HIS A 12 -33.58 1.83 -7.54
CA HIS A 12 -33.29 0.71 -6.64
C HIS A 12 -33.17 1.08 -5.16
N HIS A 13 -34.33 1.10 -4.51
CA HIS A 13 -34.60 0.63 -3.14
C HIS A 13 -35.98 -0.07 -3.20
N PRO A 14 -36.38 -1.05 -2.35
CA PRO A 14 -35.84 -1.38 -1.02
C PRO A 14 -35.87 -2.89 -0.57
N ASP A 15 -35.23 -3.14 0.58
CA ASP A 15 -35.68 -3.90 1.77
C ASP A 15 -35.53 -5.43 2.02
N ARG A 16 -35.09 -5.66 3.29
CA ARG A 16 -35.20 -6.81 4.23
C ARG A 16 -34.28 -8.04 4.13
N THR A 17 -33.35 -8.13 5.09
CA THR A 17 -33.60 -8.85 6.35
C THR A 17 -32.69 -8.31 7.46
N ALA A 18 -33.27 -8.15 8.64
CA ALA A 18 -32.72 -7.47 9.79
C ALA A 18 -32.20 -8.52 10.78
N ASP A 19 -30.89 -8.56 11.03
CA ASP A 19 -30.32 -8.98 12.33
C ASP A 19 -28.80 -8.72 12.48
N ASP A 20 -28.30 -7.56 12.04
CA ASP A 20 -26.86 -7.22 12.18
C ASP A 20 -26.63 -5.75 12.59
N GLY A 21 -27.67 -5.11 13.12
CA GLY A 21 -27.68 -3.67 13.42
C GLY A 21 -26.86 -3.24 14.64
N ALA A 22 -26.50 -4.18 15.52
CA ALA A 22 -25.77 -3.86 16.75
C ALA A 22 -24.24 -3.87 16.56
N ARG A 23 -23.70 -4.70 15.67
CA ARG A 23 -22.25 -4.88 15.53
C ARG A 23 -21.58 -3.91 14.55
N MET A 24 -22.37 -3.16 13.80
CA MET A 24 -21.91 -2.31 12.69
C MET A 24 -21.85 -0.81 13.04
N ARG A 25 -22.48 -0.36 14.13
CA ARG A 25 -22.37 1.06 14.58
C ARG A 25 -21.06 1.37 15.31
N GLU A 26 -20.45 0.38 15.95
CA GLU A 26 -19.17 0.56 16.63
C GLU A 26 -17.99 0.64 15.64
N VAL A 27 -18.17 0.09 14.43
CA VAL A 27 -17.16 0.13 13.36
C VAL A 27 -17.38 1.31 12.40
N ASN A 28 -18.62 1.68 12.07
CA ASN A 28 -18.90 2.81 11.17
C ASN A 28 -18.68 4.19 11.81
N ALA A 29 -18.85 4.36 13.13
CA ALA A 29 -18.60 5.66 13.77
C ALA A 29 -17.13 6.10 13.73
N ALA A 30 -16.18 5.16 13.67
CA ALA A 30 -14.75 5.47 13.57
C ALA A 30 -14.29 5.82 12.14
N TYR A 31 -15.03 5.39 11.11
CA TYR A 31 -14.69 5.64 9.70
C TYR A 31 -15.51 6.78 9.05
N ASP A 32 -16.68 7.16 9.57
CA ASP A 32 -17.51 8.24 9.01
C ASP A 32 -17.11 9.68 9.43
N ALA A 33 -16.28 9.85 10.48
CA ALA A 33 -15.87 11.19 10.92
C ALA A 33 -14.78 11.84 10.03
N ILE A 34 -14.06 11.08 9.20
CA ILE A 34 -12.90 11.60 8.43
C ILE A 34 -13.16 11.59 6.91
N GLY A 35 -14.35 11.15 6.47
CA GLY A 35 -14.80 11.21 5.08
C GLY A 35 -15.29 12.58 4.59
N ARG A 36 -15.35 13.61 5.46
CA ARG A 36 -15.98 14.91 5.14
C ARG A 36 -15.04 16.04 4.70
N SER A 37 -13.82 15.75 4.27
CA SER A 37 -12.95 16.73 3.58
C SER A 37 -12.19 16.07 2.44
N ARG A 38 -12.88 15.95 1.29
CA ARG A 38 -12.34 15.56 -0.01
C ARG A 38 -11.26 16.56 -0.52
N ARG A 39 -10.10 16.64 0.15
CA ARG A 39 -8.93 17.44 -0.31
C ARG A 39 -7.54 16.82 -0.12
N ASP A 40 -7.38 15.75 0.65
CA ASP A 40 -6.05 15.15 0.88
C ASP A 40 -6.03 13.68 0.43
N LYS A 41 -5.26 13.39 -0.63
CA LYS A 41 -5.01 12.02 -1.09
C LYS A 41 -3.92 11.39 -0.23
N GLY A 42 -4.35 10.66 0.80
CA GLY A 42 -3.52 9.73 1.59
C GLY A 42 -3.78 8.25 1.22
N PRO A 43 -2.84 7.34 1.51
CA PRO A 43 -2.89 5.95 1.06
C PRO A 43 -3.82 5.10 1.94
N VAL A 44 -4.41 4.09 1.31
CA VAL A 44 -5.42 3.19 1.89
C VAL A 44 -4.72 2.00 2.53
N SER A 45 -4.90 1.81 3.84
CA SER A 45 -4.38 0.69 4.64
C SER A 45 -5.48 -0.36 4.84
N VAL A 46 -5.22 -1.62 4.52
CA VAL A 46 -6.17 -2.74 4.70
C VAL A 46 -5.49 -3.86 5.49
N ALA A 47 -5.89 -4.05 6.74
CA ALA A 47 -5.41 -5.16 7.57
C ALA A 47 -6.56 -6.08 7.98
N ASN A 48 -6.34 -7.36 7.69
CA ASN A 48 -6.90 -8.57 8.31
C ASN A 48 -8.26 -9.10 7.80
N GLN A 49 -8.20 -10.13 6.95
CA GLN A 49 -9.25 -11.16 6.84
C GLN A 49 -8.66 -12.55 7.16
N PRO A 50 -9.46 -13.46 7.76
CA PRO A 50 -8.97 -14.73 8.31
C PRO A 50 -8.65 -15.76 7.22
N ARG A 51 -7.52 -16.46 7.38
CA ARG A 51 -7.08 -17.59 6.54
C ARG A 51 -8.07 -18.76 6.64
N ARG A 52 -8.59 -19.23 5.51
CA ARG A 52 -9.17 -20.58 5.38
C ARG A 52 -8.25 -21.46 4.52
N ALA A 53 -7.95 -22.65 5.05
CA ALA A 53 -7.17 -23.71 4.40
C ALA A 53 -7.88 -24.26 3.15
N GLY A 54 -7.12 -24.64 2.12
CA GLY A 54 -7.65 -25.09 0.82
C GLY A 54 -7.61 -26.62 0.63
N PRO A 55 -7.86 -27.10 -0.61
CA PRO A 55 -7.24 -28.32 -1.10
C PRO A 55 -6.42 -28.12 -2.39
N ALA A 56 -5.71 -29.18 -2.75
CA ALA A 56 -4.53 -29.26 -3.60
C ALA A 56 -4.78 -29.21 -5.13
N ALA A 57 -3.65 -29.08 -5.82
CA ALA A 57 -3.38 -29.12 -7.26
C ALA A 57 -4.48 -29.69 -8.18
N GLY A 58 -5.00 -28.83 -9.06
CA GLY A 58 -5.74 -29.20 -10.25
C GLY A 58 -5.59 -28.07 -11.27
N THR A 59 -5.34 -28.41 -12.53
CA THR A 59 -5.27 -27.49 -13.68
C THR A 59 -6.64 -26.89 -13.94
N GLY A 60 -7.06 -25.97 -13.08
CA GLY A 60 -8.23 -25.11 -13.30
C GLY A 60 -7.89 -23.94 -14.22
N PRO A 61 -8.90 -23.18 -14.68
CA PRO A 61 -8.69 -21.92 -15.39
C PRO A 61 -7.65 -21.10 -14.62
N ARG A 62 -6.57 -20.69 -15.30
CA ARG A 62 -5.43 -20.01 -14.68
C ARG A 62 -5.97 -18.76 -13.98
N ALA A 63 -6.17 -18.85 -12.66
CA ALA A 63 -6.87 -17.83 -11.92
C ALA A 63 -6.15 -16.50 -12.14
N THR A 64 -6.89 -15.49 -12.61
CA THR A 64 -6.31 -14.21 -13.03
C THR A 64 -5.42 -13.65 -11.93
N PRO A 65 -4.19 -13.19 -12.22
CA PRO A 65 -3.29 -12.66 -11.21
C PRO A 65 -3.98 -11.61 -10.30
N GLY A 66 -3.80 -11.79 -8.99
CA GLY A 66 -4.45 -11.00 -7.95
C GLY A 66 -5.96 -11.19 -7.81
N TRP A 67 -6.56 -12.29 -8.29
CA TRP A 67 -7.99 -12.59 -8.07
C TRP A 67 -8.39 -12.61 -6.58
N TRP A 68 -7.44 -12.88 -5.68
CA TRP A 68 -7.64 -12.85 -4.23
C TRP A 68 -7.68 -11.42 -3.64
N LEU A 69 -7.33 -10.40 -4.43
CA LEU A 69 -7.34 -9.00 -4.01
C LEU A 69 -8.68 -8.33 -4.32
N ALA A 70 -9.04 -7.33 -3.51
CA ALA A 70 -10.22 -6.50 -3.76
C ALA A 70 -10.16 -5.85 -5.16
N PRO A 71 -11.29 -5.72 -5.89
CA PRO A 71 -11.30 -5.19 -7.26
C PRO A 71 -10.71 -3.78 -7.39
N THR A 72 -10.87 -2.92 -6.38
CA THR A 72 -10.28 -1.58 -6.33
C THR A 72 -8.75 -1.63 -6.32
N LEU A 73 -8.18 -2.51 -5.50
CA LEU A 73 -6.74 -2.70 -5.37
C LEU A 73 -6.15 -3.30 -6.65
N ARG A 74 -6.86 -4.23 -7.29
CA ARG A 74 -6.45 -4.78 -8.60
C ARG A 74 -6.34 -3.69 -9.66
N ARG A 75 -7.31 -2.78 -9.73
CA ARG A 75 -7.27 -1.62 -10.65
C ARG A 75 -6.12 -0.67 -10.31
N GLN A 76 -5.88 -0.41 -9.04
CA GLN A 76 -4.80 0.47 -8.59
C GLN A 76 -3.41 -0.09 -8.90
N LEU A 77 -3.21 -1.41 -8.79
CA LEU A 77 -1.94 -2.06 -9.11
C LEU A 77 -1.68 -2.06 -10.62
N GLY A 78 -2.71 -2.35 -11.43
CA GLY A 78 -2.56 -2.52 -12.87
C GLY A 78 -1.90 -3.85 -13.23
N ARG A 79 -1.83 -4.15 -14.53
CA ARG A 79 -1.48 -5.48 -15.02
C ARG A 79 -0.08 -5.94 -14.62
N GLU A 80 0.93 -5.08 -14.79
CA GLU A 80 2.33 -5.43 -14.56
C GLU A 80 2.63 -5.78 -13.10
N LEU A 81 2.10 -5.01 -12.15
CA LEU A 81 2.25 -5.31 -10.73
C LEU A 81 1.46 -6.56 -10.33
N LEU A 82 0.26 -6.76 -10.89
CA LEU A 82 -0.52 -7.98 -10.65
C LEU A 82 0.21 -9.24 -11.14
N ASP A 83 0.85 -9.19 -12.30
CA ASP A 83 1.62 -10.30 -12.87
C ASP A 83 2.91 -10.59 -12.06
N ALA A 84 3.47 -9.58 -11.39
CA ALA A 84 4.67 -9.73 -10.56
C ALA A 84 4.39 -10.25 -9.14
N LEU A 85 3.14 -10.19 -8.68
CA LEU A 85 2.74 -10.74 -7.38
C LEU A 85 2.81 -12.27 -7.39
N GLN A 86 3.30 -12.83 -6.29
CA GLN A 86 3.20 -14.26 -6.06
C GLN A 86 1.75 -14.65 -5.77
N PRO A 87 1.35 -15.91 -6.03
CA PRO A 87 0.04 -16.40 -5.64
C PRO A 87 -0.23 -16.17 -4.16
N ARG A 88 -1.39 -15.55 -3.85
CA ARG A 88 -1.83 -15.24 -2.48
C ARG A 88 -0.85 -14.34 -1.71
N GLU A 89 -0.12 -13.49 -2.41
CA GLU A 89 0.66 -12.42 -1.79
C GLU A 89 -0.29 -11.26 -1.45
N ASP A 90 -0.36 -10.90 -0.16
CA ASP A 90 -1.28 -9.88 0.33
C ASP A 90 -0.66 -8.51 0.20
N VAL A 91 -1.42 -7.55 -0.34
CA VAL A 91 -0.98 -6.16 -0.50
C VAL A 91 -1.46 -5.35 0.70
N LEU A 92 -0.52 -4.75 1.42
CA LEU A 92 -0.79 -4.03 2.67
C LEU A 92 -0.99 -2.53 2.42
N LEU A 93 -0.18 -1.96 1.52
CA LEU A 93 -0.19 -0.53 1.21
C LEU A 93 0.35 -0.30 -0.21
N VAL A 94 -0.27 0.65 -0.91
CA VAL A 94 0.20 1.17 -2.19
C VAL A 94 0.40 2.68 -2.07
N ALA A 95 1.52 3.18 -2.55
CA ALA A 95 1.85 4.60 -2.54
C ALA A 95 2.55 5.03 -3.84
N ASP A 96 2.28 6.26 -4.25
CA ASP A 96 3.06 6.93 -5.29
C ASP A 96 4.32 7.54 -4.66
N ALA A 97 5.46 7.37 -5.32
CA ALA A 97 6.77 7.81 -4.88
C ALA A 97 7.66 8.19 -6.07
N SER A 98 8.86 8.66 -5.78
CA SER A 98 9.94 8.81 -6.76
C SER A 98 11.24 8.19 -6.27
N THR A 99 12.08 7.73 -7.20
CA THR A 99 13.47 7.32 -6.93
C THR A 99 14.42 8.25 -7.67
N TRP A 100 15.74 8.11 -7.44
CA TRP A 100 16.74 8.95 -8.12
C TRP A 100 16.73 8.76 -9.66
N ASP A 101 16.35 7.57 -10.12
CA ASP A 101 16.33 7.14 -11.52
C ASP A 101 14.91 7.09 -12.12
N SER A 102 13.88 7.54 -11.38
CA SER A 102 12.51 7.55 -11.85
C SER A 102 11.64 8.55 -11.08
N PRO A 103 11.04 9.55 -11.75
CA PRO A 103 10.17 10.53 -11.10
C PRO A 103 8.78 9.96 -10.74
N SER A 104 8.40 8.79 -11.28
CA SER A 104 7.07 8.20 -11.14
C SER A 104 7.18 6.72 -10.83
N VAL A 105 7.10 6.40 -9.54
CA VAL A 105 7.21 5.04 -9.02
C VAL A 105 5.96 4.68 -8.22
N ARG A 106 5.33 3.54 -8.53
CA ARG A 106 4.29 2.95 -7.68
C ARG A 106 4.94 1.95 -6.74
N LEU A 107 5.05 2.32 -5.47
CA LEU A 107 5.59 1.48 -4.40
C LEU A 107 4.48 0.66 -3.74
N VAL A 108 4.74 -0.62 -3.53
CA VAL A 108 3.81 -1.58 -2.94
C VAL A 108 4.52 -2.32 -1.81
N ALA A 109 3.94 -2.28 -0.62
CA ALA A 109 4.35 -3.14 0.49
C ALA A 109 3.40 -4.34 0.57
N THR A 110 3.96 -5.55 0.55
CA THR A 110 3.20 -6.81 0.70
C THR A 110 3.46 -7.47 2.04
N ASP A 111 2.84 -8.61 2.29
CA ASP A 111 3.18 -9.47 3.43
C ASP A 111 4.60 -10.06 3.33
N ARG A 112 5.22 -10.09 2.14
CA ARG A 112 6.50 -10.80 1.88
C ARG A 112 7.67 -9.92 1.46
N ARG A 113 7.41 -8.81 0.75
CA ARG A 113 8.46 -7.97 0.14
C ARG A 113 7.96 -6.59 -0.24
N LEU A 114 8.90 -5.71 -0.55
CA LEU A 114 8.59 -4.50 -1.31
C LEU A 114 8.57 -4.85 -2.80
N LEU A 115 7.61 -4.30 -3.54
CA LEU A 115 7.60 -4.25 -5.00
C LEU A 115 7.44 -2.81 -5.45
N TRP A 116 8.05 -2.44 -6.57
CA TRP A 116 7.79 -1.15 -7.16
C TRP A 116 7.86 -1.18 -8.68
N LEU A 117 6.97 -0.42 -9.31
CA LEU A 117 6.91 -0.22 -10.74
C LEU A 117 7.46 1.17 -11.07
N ARG A 118 8.44 1.23 -11.97
CA ARG A 118 8.93 2.46 -12.59
C ARG A 118 8.15 2.74 -13.87
N ASP A 119 7.37 3.82 -13.89
CA ASP A 119 6.48 4.09 -15.01
C ASP A 119 7.23 4.61 -16.26
N ASP A 120 8.43 5.16 -16.07
CA ASP A 120 9.27 5.78 -17.10
C ASP A 120 10.30 4.83 -17.74
N ALA A 121 10.46 3.62 -17.20
CA ALA A 121 11.44 2.66 -17.72
C ALA A 121 10.87 1.89 -18.93
N PRO A 122 11.64 1.68 -20.01
CA PRO A 122 11.19 0.89 -21.17
C PRO A 122 11.25 -0.63 -20.91
N VAL A 123 12.14 -1.09 -20.03
CA VAL A 123 12.36 -2.51 -19.69
C VAL A 123 12.63 -2.68 -18.19
N ALA A 124 12.42 -3.88 -17.67
CA ALA A 124 12.65 -4.24 -16.25
C ALA A 124 12.00 -3.25 -15.26
N ARG A 125 10.77 -2.84 -15.58
CA ARG A 125 10.01 -1.78 -14.90
C ARG A 125 9.64 -2.16 -13.48
N VAL A 126 9.29 -3.42 -13.26
CA VAL A 126 8.95 -3.94 -11.93
C VAL A 126 10.20 -4.50 -11.26
N ARG A 127 10.45 -4.03 -10.03
CA ARG A 127 11.52 -4.49 -9.16
C ARG A 127 10.93 -4.92 -7.81
N PHE A 128 11.69 -5.72 -7.07
CA PHE A 128 11.28 -6.19 -5.76
C PHE A 128 12.47 -6.35 -4.81
N LEU A 129 12.18 -6.29 -3.51
CA LEU A 129 13.15 -6.49 -2.44
C LEU A 129 12.51 -7.29 -1.29
N PRO A 130 12.86 -8.59 -1.13
CA PRO A 130 12.37 -9.41 -0.02
C PRO A 130 12.74 -8.81 1.33
N TYR A 131 11.85 -8.87 2.32
CA TYR A 131 12.14 -8.29 3.63
C TYR A 131 13.34 -8.94 4.33
N ARG A 132 13.57 -10.23 4.08
CA ARG A 132 14.78 -10.94 4.53
C ARG A 132 16.09 -10.35 4.02
N ASN A 133 16.06 -9.57 2.93
CA ASN A 133 17.21 -8.92 2.35
C ASN A 133 17.27 -7.42 2.69
N VAL A 134 16.48 -6.97 3.68
CA VAL A 134 16.48 -5.59 4.15
C VAL A 134 17.19 -5.53 5.50
N ASP A 135 18.25 -4.73 5.57
CA ASP A 135 19.00 -4.44 6.78
C ASP A 135 18.25 -3.42 7.64
N GLU A 136 17.83 -2.31 7.02
CA GLU A 136 17.30 -1.16 7.75
C GLU A 136 16.23 -0.42 6.94
N VAL A 137 15.26 0.16 7.66
CA VAL A 137 14.29 1.12 7.12
C VAL A 137 14.27 2.40 7.94
N GLU A 138 14.46 3.54 7.27
CA GLU A 138 14.49 4.87 7.87
C GLU A 138 13.46 5.77 7.19
N ALA A 139 12.96 6.76 7.92
CA ALA A 139 12.26 7.89 7.33
C ALA A 139 13.14 9.12 7.34
N ARG A 140 13.05 9.91 6.27
CA ARG A 140 13.47 11.30 6.27
C ARG A 140 12.30 12.19 5.89
N TYR A 141 12.29 13.38 6.45
CA TYR A 141 11.27 14.39 6.16
C TYR A 141 11.94 15.66 5.66
N SER A 142 11.30 16.33 4.71
CA SER A 142 11.71 17.66 4.28
C SER A 142 11.75 18.63 5.48
N ARG A 143 12.57 19.68 5.41
CA ARG A 143 12.67 20.68 6.50
C ARG A 143 11.33 21.29 6.92
N ARG A 144 10.38 21.44 5.98
CA ARG A 144 9.03 21.97 6.25
C ARG A 144 8.02 20.89 6.65
N GLY A 145 8.44 19.63 6.78
CA GLY A 145 7.59 18.49 7.15
C GLY A 145 6.53 18.09 6.11
N ARG A 146 6.52 18.68 4.91
CA ARG A 146 5.46 18.47 3.90
C ARG A 146 5.64 17.23 3.03
N ARG A 147 6.87 16.75 2.90
CA ARG A 147 7.23 15.56 2.12
C ARG A 147 8.08 14.61 2.95
N GLY A 148 7.85 13.33 2.77
CA GLY A 148 8.60 12.23 3.35
C GLY A 148 9.38 11.45 2.28
N GLU A 149 10.42 10.79 2.76
CA GLU A 149 11.26 9.86 2.02
C GLU A 149 11.40 8.59 2.88
N LEU A 150 11.04 7.44 2.32
CA LEU A 150 11.36 6.14 2.89
C LEU A 150 12.70 5.68 2.33
N ARG A 151 13.66 5.41 3.21
CA ARG A 151 14.95 4.84 2.85
C ARG A 151 15.01 3.40 3.28
N VAL A 152 15.42 2.54 2.37
CA VAL A 152 15.55 1.11 2.59
C VAL A 152 16.98 0.73 2.30
N LYS A 153 17.70 0.24 3.30
CA LYS A 153 19.04 -0.30 3.13
C LYS A 153 18.91 -1.82 2.95
N PRO A 154 19.24 -2.37 1.77
CA PRO A 154 19.36 -3.81 1.62
C PRO A 154 20.53 -4.34 2.45
N LEU A 155 20.51 -5.63 2.79
CA LEU A 155 21.69 -6.32 3.36
C LEU A 155 22.88 -6.20 2.41
N ASP A 156 22.63 -6.36 1.11
CA ASP A 156 23.63 -6.26 0.05
C ASP A 156 23.25 -5.20 -0.97
N GLY A 157 24.18 -4.27 -1.24
CA GLY A 157 24.05 -3.27 -2.28
C GLY A 157 23.77 -1.87 -1.77
N ARG A 158 23.20 -1.03 -2.64
CA ARG A 158 23.03 0.41 -2.38
C ARG A 158 21.68 0.70 -1.70
N ARG A 159 21.68 1.71 -0.82
CA ARG A 159 20.47 2.25 -0.19
C ARG A 159 19.49 2.72 -1.27
N LEU A 160 18.24 2.30 -1.15
CA LEU A 160 17.12 2.73 -1.98
C LEU A 160 16.38 3.87 -1.28
N SER A 161 15.97 4.87 -2.06
CA SER A 161 15.29 6.07 -1.57
C SER A 161 14.00 6.25 -2.34
N PHE A 162 12.87 6.20 -1.65
CA PHE A 162 11.54 6.45 -2.17
C PHE A 162 11.04 7.80 -1.61
N ALA A 163 11.15 8.85 -2.41
CA ALA A 163 10.82 10.21 -2.04
C ALA A 163 9.40 10.61 -2.51
N ALA A 164 9.08 11.90 -2.32
CA ALA A 164 7.83 12.52 -2.76
C ALA A 164 6.53 11.93 -2.18
N MET A 165 6.64 11.18 -1.08
CA MET A 165 5.47 10.67 -0.34
C MET A 165 4.98 11.70 0.69
N THR A 166 3.75 11.54 1.16
CA THR A 166 3.28 12.28 2.34
C THR A 166 3.94 11.71 3.61
N PRO A 167 4.15 12.52 4.66
CA PRO A 167 4.71 12.02 5.92
C PRO A 167 3.90 10.85 6.50
N GLN A 168 2.58 10.93 6.47
CA GLN A 168 1.68 9.88 6.95
C GLN A 168 1.86 8.56 6.20
N THR A 169 2.05 8.61 4.87
CA THR A 169 2.37 7.42 4.07
C THR A 169 3.67 6.78 4.54
N VAL A 170 4.71 7.58 4.76
CA VAL A 170 6.02 7.10 5.20
C VAL A 170 5.94 6.45 6.58
N GLU A 171 5.23 7.07 7.51
CA GLU A 171 5.02 6.51 8.86
C GLU A 171 4.22 5.20 8.82
N THR A 172 3.20 5.13 7.96
CA THR A 172 2.41 3.91 7.77
C THR A 172 3.27 2.81 7.16
N MET A 173 4.07 3.13 6.13
CA MET A 173 5.07 2.21 5.57
C MET A 173 6.02 1.71 6.65
N LEU A 174 6.66 2.60 7.42
CA LEU A 174 7.58 2.20 8.49
C LEU A 174 6.95 1.24 9.50
N ARG A 175 5.71 1.54 9.93
CA ARG A 175 4.97 0.70 10.88
C ARG A 175 4.70 -0.69 10.31
N LEU A 176 4.41 -0.79 9.02
CA LEU A 176 4.22 -2.06 8.33
C LEU A 176 5.55 -2.80 8.10
N LEU A 177 6.63 -2.10 7.77
CA LEU A 177 7.89 -2.73 7.38
C LEU A 177 8.70 -3.23 8.56
N ARG A 178 8.80 -2.47 9.66
CA ARG A 178 9.68 -2.80 10.79
C ARG A 178 9.46 -4.20 11.38
N PRO A 179 8.21 -4.66 11.64
CA PRO A 179 7.99 -6.01 12.18
C PRO A 179 8.37 -7.14 11.21
N ARG A 180 8.64 -6.82 9.94
CA ARG A 180 8.93 -7.79 8.88
C ARG A 180 10.43 -7.90 8.58
N LEU A 181 11.26 -7.04 9.16
CA LEU A 181 12.71 -7.06 8.99
C LEU A 181 13.34 -8.14 9.87
N PRO A 182 14.41 -8.81 9.41
CA PRO A 182 15.09 -9.87 10.16
C PRO A 182 15.78 -9.44 11.47
N GLY A 183 15.72 -8.16 11.84
CA GLY A 183 16.41 -7.62 13.02
C GLY A 183 15.56 -6.90 14.07
N GLY A 184 14.29 -6.55 13.80
CA GLY A 184 13.33 -5.97 14.77
C GLY A 184 13.77 -4.81 15.68
N GLN A 185 14.98 -4.27 15.50
CA GLN A 185 15.57 -3.34 16.45
C GLN A 185 15.19 -1.91 16.04
N PRO A 186 14.68 -1.09 16.98
CA PRO A 186 14.42 0.31 16.68
C PRO A 186 15.72 0.99 16.24
N PRO A 187 15.65 1.98 15.33
CA PRO A 187 16.83 2.67 14.84
C PRO A 187 17.60 3.26 16.01
N LYS A 188 18.92 3.08 16.02
CA LYS A 188 19.79 3.80 16.96
C LYS A 188 19.52 5.30 16.81
N PRO A 189 19.31 6.04 17.91
CA PRO A 189 19.13 7.48 17.82
C PRO A 189 20.35 8.07 17.11
N GLN A 190 20.09 8.83 16.04
CA GLN A 190 21.13 9.60 15.36
C GLN A 190 21.63 10.65 16.37
N THR A 191 22.76 10.35 17.01
CA THR A 191 23.53 11.33 17.77
C THR A 191 24.03 12.38 16.79
N ASN A 192 23.31 13.49 16.68
CA ASN A 192 23.86 14.71 16.12
C ASN A 192 24.97 15.17 17.08
N GLY A 193 26.20 14.76 16.79
CA GLY A 193 27.40 15.38 17.34
C GLY A 193 27.55 16.78 16.73
N GLY A 194 26.81 17.74 17.27
CA GLY A 194 27.10 19.16 17.13
C GLY A 194 28.09 19.53 18.21
N GLY A 195 29.37 19.26 17.95
CA GLY A 195 30.48 19.75 18.75
C GLY A 195 31.00 21.08 18.22
N ALA A 196 31.39 21.92 19.17
CA ALA A 196 32.01 23.25 19.10
C ALA A 196 31.07 24.43 18.82
#